data_AF-A0A3D1AW29-F1
#
_entry.id   AF-A0A3D1AW29-F1
#
_cell.length_a   1.000
_cell.length_b   1.000
_cell.length_c   1.000
_cell.angle_alpha   90.00
_cell.angle_beta   90.00
_cell.angle_gamma   90.00
#
_symmetry.space_group_name_H-M   'P 1'
#
loop_
_entity.id
_entity.type
_entity.pdbx_description
1 polymer ?
#
loop_
_entity_poly.entity_id
_entity_poly.type
_entity_poly.pdbx_seq_one_letter_code
_entity_poly.pdbx_strand_id
1 'polypeptide(L)' 'MELELTQEDQARLVDSKHRLQSAEENLARVDPRKIPGLSGIRQCLQDSDKVLRAALRSVRERITKSKSDKLQ' A
#
# COMPACT_ATOMS: atom_id res chain seq x y z
N MET A 1 10.10 2.89 -20.82
CA MET A 1 11.05 2.38 -19.81
C MET A 1 10.22 1.69 -18.74
N GLU A 2 10.10 0.37 -18.79
CA GLU A 2 9.42 -0.37 -17.72
C GLU A 2 10.40 -0.51 -16.55
N LEU A 3 10.14 0.21 -15.46
CA LEU A 3 10.85 0.02 -14.20
C LEU A 3 10.35 -1.30 -13.59
N GLU A 4 11.15 -2.36 -13.72
CA GLU A 4 10.98 -3.55 -12.89
C GLU A 4 11.30 -3.16 -11.44
N LEU A 5 10.36 -3.41 -10.53
CA LEU A 5 10.59 -3.15 -9.11
C LEU A 5 11.57 -4.17 -8.55
N THR A 6 12.61 -3.67 -7.91
CA THR A 6 13.58 -4.48 -7.19
C THR A 6 12.93 -5.19 -5.99
N GLN A 7 13.60 -6.19 -5.43
CA GLN A 7 13.14 -6.81 -4.16
C GLN A 7 13.08 -5.80 -3.02
N GLU A 8 14.00 -4.83 -3.00
CA GLU A 8 14.01 -3.74 -2.03
C GLU A 8 12.80 -2.81 -2.20
N ASP A 9 12.45 -2.47 -3.44
CA ASP A 9 11.23 -1.71 -3.72
C ASP A 9 9.98 -2.45 -3.23
N GLN A 10 9.90 -3.76 -3.46
CA GLN A 10 8.79 -4.58 -2.99
C GLN A 10 8.72 -4.61 -1.45
N ALA A 11 9.86 -4.78 -0.78
CA ALA A 11 9.94 -4.74 0.68
C ALA A 11 9.47 -3.38 1.23
N ARG A 12 9.89 -2.27 0.60
CA ARG A 12 9.45 -0.92 0.96
C ARG A 12 7.95 -0.71 0.77
N LEU A 13 7.36 -1.24 -0.30
CA LEU A 13 5.91 -1.15 -0.52
C LEU A 13 5.13 -1.96 0.52
N VAL A 14 5.63 -3.14 0.90
CA VAL A 14 5.03 -3.96 1.97
C VAL A 14 5.13 -3.27 3.32
N ASP A 15 6.29 -2.71 3.67
CA ASP A 15 6.46 -1.93 4.89
C ASP A 15 5.52 -0.72 4.93
N SER A 16 5.46 0.04 3.82
CA SER A 16 4.58 1.21 3.70
C SER A 16 3.10 0.82 3.95
N LYS A 17 2.67 -0.34 3.46
CA LYS A 17 1.31 -0.86 3.69
C LYS A 17 1.08 -1.14 5.17
N HIS A 18 2.01 -1.82 5.83
CA HIS A 18 1.91 -2.11 7.27
C HIS A 18 1.85 -0.82 8.10
N ARG A 19 2.65 0.19 7.74
CA ARG A 19 2.66 1.49 8.43
C ARG A 19 1.33 2.22 8.29
N LEU A 20 0.72 2.22 7.09
CA LEU A 20 -0.60 2.82 6.88
C LEU A 20 -1.70 2.12 7.68
N GLN A 21 -1.70 0.79 7.67
CA GLN A 21 -2.66 -0.01 8.45
C GLN A 21 -2.52 0.25 9.96
N SER A 22 -1.28 0.26 10.46
CA SER A 22 -1.01 0.56 11.87
C SER A 22 -1.44 1.97 12.25
N ALA A 23 -1.22 2.97 11.38
CA ALA A 23 -1.70 4.33 11.60
C ALA A 23 -3.24 4.38 11.67
N GLU A 24 -3.94 3.69 10.78
CA GLU A 24 -5.40 3.63 10.79
C GLU A 24 -5.93 2.97 12.08
N GLU A 25 -5.34 1.85 12.49
CA GLU A 25 -5.72 1.13 13.72
C GLU A 25 -5.50 1.98 14.97
N ASN A 26 -4.39 2.72 15.04
CA ASN A 26 -4.10 3.63 16.14
C ASN A 26 -5.12 4.78 16.20
N LEU A 27 -5.47 5.36 15.05
CA LEU A 27 -6.47 6.43 14.96
C LEU A 27 -7.90 5.94 15.22
N ALA A 28 -8.20 4.66 14.99
CA ALA A 28 -9.52 4.08 15.29
C ALA A 28 -9.88 4.13 16.78
N ARG A 29 -8.86 4.19 17.65
CA ARG A 29 -9.03 4.29 19.12
C ARG A 29 -9.11 5.73 19.63
N VAL A 30 -8.92 6.72 18.75
CA VAL A 30 -8.92 8.14 19.11
C VAL A 30 -10.34 8.69 19.06
N ASP A 31 -10.70 9.48 20.08
CA ASP A 31 -11.97 10.21 20.10
C ASP A 31 -11.97 11.30 19.01
N PRO A 32 -12.87 11.21 18.00
CA PRO A 32 -12.94 12.17 16.91
C PRO A 32 -13.33 13.58 17.35
N ARG A 33 -13.90 13.75 18.54
CA ARG A 33 -14.22 15.10 19.09
C ARG A 33 -12.98 15.83 19.60
N LYS A 34 -11.89 15.11 19.90
CA LYS A 34 -10.65 15.67 20.42
C LYS A 34 -9.68 16.11 19.33
N ILE A 35 -9.83 15.58 18.13
CA ILE A 35 -8.96 15.90 16.99
C ILE A 35 -9.81 16.41 15.83
N PRO A 36 -9.89 17.74 15.64
CA PRO A 36 -10.47 18.32 14.44
C PRO A 36 -9.80 17.75 13.19
N GLY A 37 -10.60 17.34 12.21
CA GLY A 37 -10.10 16.78 10.95
C GLY A 37 -9.66 15.32 11.01
N LEU A 38 -9.88 14.61 12.11
CA LEU A 38 -9.56 13.17 12.22
C LEU A 38 -10.19 12.34 11.09
N SER A 39 -11.42 12.66 10.69
CA SER A 39 -12.11 12.01 9.56
C SER A 39 -11.33 12.18 8.25
N GLY A 40 -10.82 13.37 7.97
CA GLY A 40 -10.00 13.64 6.78
C GLY A 40 -8.68 12.89 6.80
N ILE A 41 -8.03 12.81 7.97
CA ILE A 41 -6.79 12.02 8.14
C ILE A 41 -7.06 10.54 7.87
N ARG A 42 -8.13 9.98 8.44
CA ARG A 42 -8.52 8.58 8.21
C ARG A 42 -8.83 8.31 6.73
N GLN A 43 -9.54 9.22 6.07
CA GLN A 43 -9.84 9.09 4.64
C GLN A 43 -8.55 9.07 3.81
N CYS A 44 -7.61 9.98 4.09
CA CYS A 44 -6.32 10.04 3.40
C CYS A 44 -5.51 8.74 3.56
N LEU A 45 -5.48 8.16 4.76
CA LEU A 45 -4.82 6.88 5.02
C LEU A 45 -5.46 5.73 4.23
N GLN A 46 -6.80 5.68 4.21
CA GLN A 46 -7.54 4.65 3.47
C GLN A 46 -7.30 4.75 1.97
N ASP A 47 -7.28 5.96 1.41
CA ASP A 47 -7.02 6.15 -0.02
C ASP A 47 -5.57 5.80 -0.38
N SER A 48 -4.62 6.12 0.51
CA SER A 48 -3.22 5.71 0.37
C SER A 48 -3.07 4.17 0.38
N ASP A 49 -3.75 3.46 1.29
CA ASP A 49 -3.74 1.99 1.33
C ASP A 49 -4.36 1.39 0.06
N LYS A 50 -5.47 1.95 -0.45
CA LYS A 50 -6.08 1.50 -1.72
C LYS A 50 -5.12 1.61 -2.89
N VAL A 51 -4.47 2.78 -3.05
CA VAL A 51 -3.51 3.04 -4.12
C VAL A 51 -2.33 2.07 -4.02
N LEU A 52 -1.79 1.90 -2.81
CA LEU A 52 -0.64 1.02 -2.58
C LEU A 52 -0.97 -0.46 -2.85
N ARG A 53 -2.16 -0.93 -2.46
CA ARG A 53 -2.63 -2.29 -2.78
C ARG A 53 -2.81 -2.49 -4.28
N ALA A 54 -3.32 -1.49 -5.00
CA ALA A 54 -3.45 -1.55 -6.44
C ALA A 54 -2.07 -1.62 -7.12
N ALA A 55 -1.11 -0.81 -6.68
CA ALA A 55 0.27 -0.87 -7.15
C ALA A 55 0.91 -2.25 -6.91
N LEU A 56 0.80 -2.79 -5.69
CA LEU A 56 1.32 -4.11 -5.34
C LEU A 56 0.70 -5.24 -6.18
N ARG A 57 -0.61 -5.18 -6.47
CA ARG A 57 -1.27 -6.15 -7.36
C ARG A 57 -0.73 -6.09 -8.78
N SER A 58 -0.63 -4.89 -9.36
CA SER A 58 -0.10 -4.70 -10.71
C SER A 58 1.34 -5.23 -10.85
N VAL A 59 2.16 -5.01 -9.82
CA VAL A 59 3.54 -5.53 -9.76
C VAL A 59 3.55 -7.05 -9.73
N ARG A 60 2.73 -7.66 -8.87
CA ARG A 60 2.64 -9.11 -8.77
C ARG A 60 2.22 -9.76 -10.10
N GLU A 61 1.24 -9.18 -10.78
CA GLU A 61 0.77 -9.66 -12.09
C GLU A 61 1.86 -9.63 -13.16
N ARG A 62 2.67 -8.55 -13.21
CA ARG A 62 3.81 -8.44 -14.12
C ARG A 62 4.88 -9.50 -13.84
N ILE A 63 5.19 -9.74 -12.57
CA ILE A 63 6.16 -10.78 -12.16
C ILE A 63 5.67 -12.16 -12.56
N THR A 64 4.38 -12.47 -12.33
CA THR A 64 3.82 -13.77 -12.71
C THR A 64 3.80 -13.99 -14.22
N LYS A 65 3.52 -12.94 -15.00
CA LYS A 65 3.53 -13.00 -16.46
C LYS A 65 4.94 -13.22 -17.02
N SER A 66 5.93 -12.48 -16.52
CA SER A 66 7.35 -12.62 -16.91
C SER A 66 7.92 -14.01 -16.60
N LYS A 67 7.42 -14.70 -15.55
CA LYS A 67 7.81 -16.09 -15.25
C LYS A 67 7.19 -17.12 -16.19
N SER A 68 5.96 -16.90 -16.65
CA SER A 68 5.28 -17.79 -17.60
C SER A 68 5.90 -17.72 -19.00
N ASP A 69 6.29 -16.52 -19.45
CA ASP A 69 6.91 -16.32 -20.77
C ASP A 69 8.33 -16.91 -20.87
N LYS A 70 9.01 -17.16 -19.73
CA LYS A 70 10.35 -17.78 -19.69
C LYS A 70 10.33 -19.31 -19.62
N LEU A 71 9.16 -19.94 -19.55
CA LEU A 71 9.00 -21.40 -19.47
C LEU A 71 8.52 -22.05 -20.79
N GLN A 72 8.41 -21.27 -21.87
CA GLN A 72 8.13 -21.76 -23.22
C GLN A 72 9.37 -21.63 -24.11
#